data_AF-A0A0H3XK51-F1
#
_entry.id   AF-A0A0H3XK51-F1
#
_cell.length_a   1.000
_cell.length_b   1.000
_cell.length_c   1.000
_cell.angle_alpha   90.00
_cell.angle_beta   90.00
_cell.angle_gamma   90.00
#
_symmetry.space_group_name_H-M   'P 1'
#
loop_
_entity.id
_entity.type
_entity.pdbx_description
1 polymer ?
#
loop_
_entity_poly.entity_id
_entity_poly.type
_entity_poly.pdbx_seq_one_letter_code
_entity_poly.pdbx_strand_id
1 'polypeptide(L)'
;MINVNDFKPGVTFQYEGNIYVVIEAQHSKSGRGQAHVKTKAKNLRTGATTSITFTGGDKVEKAMIDKVEMQYLYDDGVNLVFMDSQTYDQVEIPSERLTWEKNFFKEGVTASVTKYEGEVLGVILPDKIDLQVIEAEAAVKGDTSSGAMKKAIVETGWELQVPLFIKEGEIISINTSDGKYAGRA
;
A
#
# COMPACT_ATOMS: atom_id res chain seq x y z
N MET A 1 24.42 -10.98 4.56
CA MET A 1 23.64 -12.15 4.11
C MET A 1 22.84 -12.72 5.27
N ILE A 2 21.63 -13.21 5.01
CA ILE A 2 20.72 -13.85 5.97
C ILE A 2 20.52 -15.33 5.59
N ASN A 3 20.42 -16.21 6.59
CA ASN A 3 20.11 -17.62 6.34
C ASN A 3 18.61 -17.78 6.10
N VAL A 4 18.23 -18.59 5.10
CA VAL A 4 16.82 -18.84 4.76
C VAL A 4 16.04 -19.52 5.89
N ASN A 5 16.72 -20.21 6.82
CA ASN A 5 16.10 -20.76 8.03
C ASN A 5 15.62 -19.69 9.01
N ASP A 6 16.17 -18.47 8.94
CA ASP A 6 15.80 -17.36 9.82
C ASP A 6 14.69 -16.49 9.22
N PHE A 7 14.11 -16.90 8.09
CA PHE A 7 13.04 -16.16 7.43
C PHE A 7 11.81 -16.07 8.33
N LYS A 8 11.33 -14.84 8.47
CA LYS A 8 10.09 -14.50 9.17
C LYS A 8 9.29 -13.53 8.29
N PRO A 9 7.95 -13.47 8.45
CA PRO A 9 7.15 -12.46 7.78
C PRO A 9 7.73 -11.06 7.98
N GLY A 10 7.83 -10.28 6.90
CA GLY A 10 8.41 -8.93 6.89
C GLY A 10 9.91 -8.85 6.61
N VAL A 11 10.64 -9.97 6.59
CA VAL A 11 12.06 -9.97 6.17
C VAL A 11 12.17 -9.60 4.70
N THR A 12 13.03 -8.64 4.37
CA THR A 12 13.31 -8.21 3.01
C THR A 12 14.65 -8.75 2.51
N PHE A 13 14.67 -9.31 1.30
CA PHE A 13 15.85 -9.97 0.74
C PHE A 13 15.94 -9.77 -0.78
N GLN A 14 17.15 -9.89 -1.30
CA GLN A 14 17.42 -9.90 -2.73
C GLN A 14 17.55 -11.34 -3.24
N TYR A 15 16.94 -11.63 -4.37
CA TYR A 15 17.04 -12.92 -5.05
C TYR A 15 16.83 -12.73 -6.55
N GLU A 16 17.72 -13.30 -7.37
CA GLU A 16 17.66 -13.21 -8.85
C GLU A 16 17.43 -11.77 -9.38
N GLY A 17 18.15 -10.80 -8.81
CA GLY A 17 18.07 -9.39 -9.20
C GLY A 17 16.78 -8.66 -8.78
N ASN A 18 15.90 -9.33 -8.03
CA ASN A 18 14.64 -8.79 -7.53
C ASN A 18 14.67 -8.62 -6.01
N ILE A 19 13.80 -7.74 -5.53
CA ILE A 19 13.65 -7.43 -4.12
C ILE A 19 12.33 -8.00 -3.63
N TYR A 20 12.40 -8.80 -2.57
CA TYR A 20 11.26 -9.51 -2.02
C TYR A 20 11.05 -9.17 -0.55
N VAL A 21 9.79 -9.23 -0.11
CA VAL A 21 9.41 -9.31 1.29
C VAL A 21 8.78 -10.67 1.57
N VAL A 22 9.25 -11.36 2.60
CA VAL A 22 8.68 -12.63 3.05
C VAL A 22 7.27 -12.39 3.57
N ILE A 23 6.29 -13.11 3.02
CA ILE A 23 4.92 -13.19 3.56
C ILE A 23 4.86 -14.35 4.54
N GLU A 24 5.38 -15.50 4.14
CA GLU A 24 5.33 -16.74 4.91
C GLU A 24 6.53 -17.62 4.56
N ALA A 25 7.08 -18.33 5.54
CA ALA A 25 8.15 -19.29 5.34
C ALA A 25 7.79 -20.61 6.05
N GLN A 26 7.92 -21.72 5.33
CA GLN A 26 7.64 -23.07 5.82
C GLN A 26 8.89 -23.92 5.74
N HIS A 27 9.34 -24.40 6.89
CA HIS A 27 10.50 -25.28 7.00
C HIS A 27 10.03 -26.72 6.96
N SER A 28 10.58 -27.51 6.05
CA SER A 28 10.30 -28.95 5.96
C SER A 28 11.60 -29.75 5.94
N LYS A 29 11.59 -30.88 6.64
CA LYS A 29 12.69 -31.84 6.65
C LYS A 29 12.10 -33.25 6.73
N SER A 30 12.29 -34.04 5.68
CA SER A 30 11.77 -35.41 5.61
C SER A 30 12.90 -36.41 5.86
N GLY A 31 12.83 -37.11 7.00
CA GLY A 31 13.77 -38.17 7.36
C GLY A 31 15.23 -37.71 7.38
N ARG A 32 16.08 -38.39 6.60
CA ARG A 32 17.51 -38.06 6.44
C ARG A 32 17.80 -37.08 5.29
N GLY A 33 16.77 -36.59 4.60
CA GLY A 33 16.90 -35.64 3.48
C GLY A 33 17.40 -34.25 3.92
N GLN A 34 17.85 -33.45 2.95
CA GLN A 34 18.17 -32.05 3.17
C GLN A 34 16.91 -31.27 3.59
N ALA A 35 17.10 -30.28 4.45
CA ALA A 35 16.01 -29.39 4.84
C ALA A 35 15.70 -28.43 3.67
N HIS A 36 14.43 -28.10 3.49
CA HIS A 36 13.97 -27.12 2.52
C HIS A 36 13.14 -26.04 3.21
N VAL A 37 13.23 -24.82 2.68
CA VAL A 37 12.43 -23.68 3.14
C VAL A 37 11.61 -23.18 1.97
N LYS A 38 10.30 -23.45 2.01
CA LYS A 38 9.35 -22.93 1.03
C LYS A 38 8.88 -21.56 1.50
N THR A 39 9.23 -20.52 0.76
CA THR A 39 8.98 -19.13 1.10
C THR A 39 7.97 -18.54 0.14
N LYS A 40 6.83 -18.08 0.65
CA LYS A 40 5.91 -17.22 -0.09
C LYS A 40 6.37 -15.78 0.11
N ALA A 41 6.68 -15.09 -0.97
CA ALA A 41 7.23 -13.74 -0.92
C ALA A 41 6.53 -12.81 -1.93
N LYS A 42 6.42 -11.52 -1.60
CA LYS A 42 5.93 -10.48 -2.50
C LYS A 42 7.12 -9.74 -3.11
N ASN A 43 7.17 -9.63 -4.43
CA ASN A 43 8.13 -8.79 -5.13
C ASN A 43 7.76 -7.32 -4.87
N LEU A 44 8.70 -6.53 -4.35
CA LEU A 44 8.46 -5.13 -3.98
C LEU A 44 8.44 -4.18 -5.17
N ARG A 45 9.00 -4.55 -6.32
CA ARG A 45 8.94 -3.74 -7.55
C ARG A 45 7.64 -3.97 -8.33
N THR A 46 7.22 -5.23 -8.44
CA THR A 46 6.05 -5.60 -9.27
C THR A 46 4.77 -5.84 -8.47
N GLY A 47 4.88 -5.99 -7.14
CA GLY A 47 3.76 -6.37 -6.28
C GLY A 47 3.32 -7.85 -6.39
N ALA A 48 3.89 -8.61 -7.32
CA ALA A 48 3.53 -10.01 -7.55
C ALA A 48 3.95 -10.91 -6.39
N THR A 49 3.10 -11.88 -6.04
CA THR A 49 3.43 -12.90 -5.02
C THR A 49 3.97 -14.16 -5.69
N THR A 50 5.09 -14.68 -5.21
CA THR A 50 5.78 -15.86 -5.75
C THR A 50 6.13 -16.83 -4.62
N SER A 51 6.19 -18.12 -4.93
CA SER A 51 6.72 -19.15 -4.03
C SER A 51 8.13 -19.52 -4.47
N ILE A 52 9.11 -19.35 -3.58
CA ILE A 52 10.52 -19.67 -3.80
C ILE A 52 10.90 -20.79 -2.84
N THR A 53 11.59 -21.83 -3.32
CA THR A 53 12.05 -22.93 -2.48
C THR A 53 13.57 -22.85 -2.35
N PHE A 54 14.03 -22.72 -1.11
CA PHE A 54 15.45 -22.72 -0.77
C PHE A 54 15.86 -24.04 -0.12
N THR A 55 17.15 -24.36 -0.20
CA THR A 55 17.77 -25.39 0.64
C THR A 55 18.10 -24.77 2.00
N GLY A 56 17.96 -25.50 3.09
CA GLY A 56 18.14 -24.96 4.45
C GLY A 56 19.56 -24.46 4.77
N GLY A 57 20.54 -24.62 3.88
CA GLY A 57 21.87 -24.00 4.02
C GLY A 57 22.00 -22.65 3.31
N ASP A 58 21.02 -22.28 2.47
CA ASP A 58 21.14 -21.15 1.57
C ASP A 58 21.19 -19.84 2.34
N LYS A 59 21.97 -18.91 1.80
CA LYS A 59 22.06 -17.55 2.29
C LYS A 59 21.76 -16.59 1.16
N VAL A 60 20.95 -15.60 1.45
CA VAL A 60 20.60 -14.52 0.50
C VAL A 60 21.04 -13.18 1.05
N GLU A 61 21.13 -12.19 0.18
CA GLU A 61 21.41 -10.82 0.61
C GLU A 61 20.16 -10.20 1.24
N LYS A 62 20.36 -9.46 2.33
CA LYS A 62 19.26 -8.73 2.98
C LYS A 62 19.09 -7.42 2.21
N ALA A 63 17.87 -7.13 1.79
CA ALA A 63 17.55 -5.83 1.18
C ALA A 63 17.19 -4.86 2.30
N MET A 64 17.93 -3.76 2.46
CA MET A 64 17.55 -2.70 3.41
C MET A 64 16.56 -1.77 2.73
N ILE A 65 15.30 -1.81 3.19
CA ILE A 65 14.25 -0.92 2.69
C ILE A 65 14.15 0.26 3.64
N ASP A 66 14.43 1.43 3.13
CA ASP A 66 14.23 2.68 3.86
C ASP A 66 12.78 3.10 3.74
N LYS A 67 12.18 3.46 4.87
CA LYS A 67 10.83 4.03 4.93
C LYS A 67 10.96 5.47 5.36
N VAL A 68 10.53 6.36 4.47
CA VAL A 68 10.64 7.79 4.68
C VAL A 68 9.24 8.38 4.69
N GLU A 69 8.89 9.10 5.74
CA GLU A 69 7.62 9.83 5.79
C GLU A 69 7.73 11.08 4.92
N MET A 70 6.85 11.17 3.93
CA MET A 70 6.81 12.29 3.00
C MET A 70 5.39 12.84 2.92
N GLN A 71 5.30 14.15 2.69
CA GLN A 71 4.05 14.84 2.46
C GLN A 71 3.80 14.97 0.96
N TYR A 72 2.62 14.58 0.50
CA TYR A 72 2.18 14.82 -0.86
C TYR A 72 1.96 16.31 -1.09
N LEU A 73 2.57 16.85 -2.15
CA LEU A 73 2.47 18.26 -2.51
C LEU A 73 1.40 18.49 -3.57
N TYR A 74 1.64 18.00 -4.79
CA TYR A 74 0.76 18.19 -5.95
C TYR A 74 1.06 17.17 -7.06
N ASP A 75 0.19 17.14 -8.08
CA ASP A 75 0.34 16.39 -9.33
C ASP A 75 0.77 17.37 -10.43
N ASP A 76 1.91 17.14 -11.08
CA ASP A 76 2.39 17.97 -12.19
C ASP A 76 1.83 17.55 -13.57
N GLY A 77 0.99 16.51 -13.59
CA GLY A 77 0.38 15.90 -14.75
C GLY A 77 1.07 14.62 -15.23
N VAL A 78 2.33 14.39 -14.83
CA VAL A 78 3.11 13.18 -15.15
C VAL A 78 3.51 12.46 -13.86
N ASN A 79 4.00 13.22 -12.90
CA ASN A 79 4.51 12.76 -11.62
C ASN A 79 3.70 13.33 -10.45
N LEU A 80 3.58 12.51 -9.41
CA LEU A 80 3.13 12.93 -8.09
C LEU A 80 4.36 13.37 -7.29
N VAL A 81 4.33 14.61 -6.79
CA VAL A 81 5.45 15.23 -6.08
C VAL A 81 5.25 15.08 -4.58
N PHE A 82 6.28 14.57 -3.90
CA PHE A 82 6.31 14.38 -2.46
C PHE A 82 7.49 15.13 -1.85
N MET A 83 7.37 15.57 -0.61
CA MET A 83 8.42 16.25 0.13
C MET A 83 8.73 15.50 1.42
N ASP A 84 10.01 15.24 1.67
CA ASP A 84 10.50 14.70 2.92
C ASP A 84 10.23 15.67 4.08
N SER A 85 9.54 15.21 5.12
CA SER A 85 9.17 16.04 6.27
C SER A 85 10.36 16.47 7.13
N GLN A 86 11.52 15.82 7.00
CA GLN A 86 12.74 16.07 7.77
C GLN A 86 13.78 16.85 6.97
N THR A 87 14.04 16.43 5.73
CA THR A 87 15.10 17.04 4.90
C THR A 87 14.59 18.11 3.94
N TYR A 88 13.28 18.20 3.73
CA TYR A 88 12.63 19.03 2.70
C TYR A 88 13.04 18.67 1.26
N ASP A 89 13.68 17.51 1.05
CA ASP A 89 13.99 17.01 -0.28
C ASP A 89 12.71 16.56 -0.99
N GLN A 90 12.60 16.87 -2.27
CA GLN A 90 11.46 16.45 -3.08
C GLN A 90 11.77 15.15 -3.83
N VAL A 91 10.74 14.33 -4.00
CA VAL A 91 10.78 13.12 -4.81
C VAL A 91 9.60 13.14 -5.76
N GLU A 92 9.89 12.92 -7.03
CA GLU A 92 8.90 12.77 -8.09
C GLU A 92 8.65 11.27 -8.32
N ILE A 93 7.39 10.86 -8.26
CA ILE A 93 6.99 9.46 -8.51
C ILE A 93 6.03 9.45 -9.70
N PRO A 94 6.31 8.70 -10.78
CA PRO A 94 5.41 8.61 -11.92
C PRO A 94 4.00 8.18 -11.50
N SER A 95 2.99 8.93 -11.93
CA SER A 95 1.59 8.71 -11.58
C SER A 95 1.08 7.31 -12.01
N GLU A 96 1.64 6.76 -13.09
CA GLU A 96 1.36 5.41 -13.58
C GLU A 96 1.72 4.31 -12.57
N ARG A 97 2.65 4.57 -11.65
CA ARG A 97 3.04 3.63 -10.59
C ARG A 97 2.10 3.67 -9.38
N LEU A 98 1.29 4.71 -9.26
CA LEU A 98 0.44 5.01 -8.10
C LEU A 98 -1.03 5.14 -8.52
N THR A 99 -1.49 4.27 -9.42
CA THR A 99 -2.83 4.35 -10.00
C THR A 99 -3.95 4.12 -8.98
N TRP A 100 -3.68 3.37 -7.92
CA TRP A 100 -4.62 3.14 -6.83
C TRP A 100 -4.52 4.24 -5.78
N GLU A 101 -3.30 4.53 -5.32
CA GLU A 101 -3.01 5.48 -4.25
C GLU A 101 -3.42 6.91 -4.63
N LYS A 102 -3.31 7.28 -5.91
CA LYS A 102 -3.71 8.61 -6.40
C LYS A 102 -5.17 8.95 -6.13
N ASN A 103 -6.05 7.96 -6.00
CA ASN A 103 -7.46 8.18 -5.68
C ASN A 103 -7.66 8.74 -4.27
N PHE A 104 -6.62 8.72 -3.44
CA PHE A 104 -6.66 9.12 -2.04
C PHE A 104 -5.73 10.29 -1.72
N PHE A 105 -4.92 10.77 -2.67
CA PHE A 105 -4.03 11.90 -2.42
C PHE A 105 -4.80 13.22 -2.41
N LYS A 106 -4.84 13.83 -1.24
CA LYS A 106 -5.14 15.24 -1.02
C LYS A 106 -3.85 15.97 -0.71
N GLU A 107 -3.72 17.20 -1.19
CA GLU A 107 -2.59 18.07 -0.83
C GLU A 107 -2.37 18.07 0.69
N GLY A 108 -1.13 17.83 1.09
CA GLY A 108 -0.74 17.79 2.49
C GLY A 108 -0.88 16.43 3.20
N VAL A 109 -1.36 15.38 2.52
CA VAL A 109 -1.41 14.01 3.06
C VAL A 109 -0.01 13.46 3.28
N THR A 110 0.25 12.90 4.46
CA THR A 110 1.48 12.18 4.76
C THR A 110 1.38 10.72 4.30
N ALA A 111 2.40 10.24 3.60
CA ALA A 111 2.54 8.86 3.17
C ALA A 111 3.97 8.36 3.42
N SER A 112 4.15 7.05 3.56
CA SER A 112 5.48 6.45 3.71
C SER A 112 6.01 5.99 2.36
N VAL A 113 7.06 6.64 1.87
CA VAL A 113 7.76 6.25 0.65
C VAL A 113 8.81 5.19 0.99
N THR A 114 8.71 4.04 0.33
CA THR A 114 9.69 2.96 0.44
C THR A 114 10.78 3.12 -0.60
N LYS A 115 12.04 3.14 -0.15
CA LYS A 115 13.23 3.27 -1.00
C LYS A 115 14.17 2.10 -0.80
N TYR A 116 14.91 1.76 -1.86
CA TYR A 116 16.01 0.80 -1.83
C TYR A 116 17.17 1.35 -2.65
N GLU A 117 18.31 1.64 -2.01
CA GLU A 117 19.51 2.18 -2.68
C GLU A 117 19.22 3.43 -3.56
N GLY A 118 18.27 4.26 -3.13
CA GLY A 118 17.81 5.45 -3.86
C GLY A 118 16.68 5.20 -4.87
N GLU A 119 16.41 3.94 -5.24
CA GLU A 119 15.23 3.57 -6.05
C GLU A 119 13.96 3.66 -5.20
N VAL A 120 12.95 4.38 -5.67
CA VAL A 120 11.61 4.35 -5.06
C VAL A 120 10.91 3.06 -5.46
N LEU A 121 10.55 2.23 -4.48
CA LEU A 121 9.83 0.97 -4.68
C LEU A 121 8.32 1.18 -4.72
N GLY A 122 7.81 2.08 -3.88
CA GLY A 122 6.39 2.40 -3.81
C GLY A 122 6.03 3.31 -2.66
N VAL A 123 4.75 3.64 -2.57
CA VAL A 123 4.18 4.49 -1.52
C VAL A 123 3.17 3.69 -0.70
N ILE A 124 3.23 3.87 0.61
CA ILE A 124 2.30 3.27 1.56
C ILE A 124 1.48 4.41 2.18
N LEU A 125 0.19 4.42 1.88
CA LEU A 125 -0.76 5.33 2.51
C LEU A 125 -1.07 4.88 3.95
N PRO A 126 -1.53 5.80 4.81
CA PRO A 126 -2.16 5.44 6.07
C PRO A 126 -3.35 4.50 5.84
N ASP A 127 -3.65 3.61 6.81
CA ASP A 127 -4.76 2.64 6.70
C ASP A 127 -6.11 3.32 6.44
N LYS A 128 -6.27 4.54 6.96
CA LYS A 128 -7.45 5.37 6.78
C LYS A 128 -7.05 6.78 6.40
N ILE A 129 -7.83 7.36 5.50
CA ILE A 129 -7.67 8.74 5.07
C ILE A 129 -9.00 9.47 5.13
N ASP A 130 -8.95 10.72 5.56
CA ASP A 130 -10.14 11.53 5.71
C ASP A 130 -10.28 12.45 4.50
N LEU A 131 -11.36 12.27 3.74
CA LEU A 131 -11.65 13.03 2.53
C LEU A 131 -13.03 13.65 2.60
N GLN A 132 -13.16 14.86 2.08
CA GLN A 132 -14.42 15.58 2.01
C GLN A 132 -15.27 15.06 0.85
N VAL A 133 -16.56 14.82 1.11
CA VAL A 133 -17.55 14.50 0.08
C VAL A 133 -17.92 15.77 -0.68
N ILE A 134 -17.74 15.77 -2.00
CA ILE A 134 -18.08 16.90 -2.89
C ILE A 134 -19.42 16.70 -3.60
N GLU A 135 -19.83 15.46 -3.83
CA GLU A 135 -21.11 15.13 -4.47
C GLU A 135 -21.68 13.87 -3.83
N ALA A 136 -22.98 13.84 -3.55
CA ALA A 136 -23.63 12.65 -3.02
C ALA A 136 -25.04 12.49 -3.57
N GLU A 137 -25.36 11.30 -4.09
CA GLU A 137 -26.69 11.04 -4.65
C GLU A 137 -27.81 11.27 -3.64
N ALA A 138 -28.97 11.68 -4.14
CA ALA A 138 -30.16 11.82 -3.31
C ALA A 138 -30.59 10.43 -2.81
N ALA A 139 -30.84 10.31 -1.50
CA ALA A 139 -31.40 9.09 -0.95
C ALA A 139 -32.78 8.84 -1.57
N VAL A 140 -32.96 7.69 -2.22
CA VAL A 140 -34.25 7.31 -2.83
C VAL A 140 -35.22 7.01 -1.69
N LYS A 141 -36.33 7.76 -1.63
CA LYS A 141 -37.46 7.54 -0.69
C LYS A 141 -38.09 6.17 -0.96
N GLY A 142 -37.49 5.12 -0.40
CA GLY A 142 -37.89 3.72 -0.61
C GLY A 142 -36.84 2.74 -0.12
N ASP A 143 -35.57 3.13 -0.07
CA ASP A 143 -34.50 2.36 0.54
C ASP A 143 -34.55 2.47 2.08
N THR A 144 -35.48 1.75 2.69
CA THR A 144 -35.59 1.60 4.16
C THR A 144 -34.87 0.35 4.67
N SER A 145 -34.19 -0.39 3.79
CA SER A 145 -33.41 -1.56 4.14
C SER A 145 -32.23 -1.16 5.04
N SER A 146 -32.07 -1.84 6.18
CA SER A 146 -30.90 -1.67 7.04
C SER A 146 -29.62 -1.92 6.24
N GLY A 147 -28.79 -0.89 6.06
CA GLY A 147 -27.55 -0.97 5.28
C GLY A 147 -27.65 -0.49 3.82
N ALA A 148 -28.70 0.22 3.44
CA ALA A 148 -28.72 0.91 2.15
C ALA A 148 -27.55 1.92 2.05
N MET A 149 -26.86 1.88 0.90
CA MET A 149 -25.74 2.74 0.58
C MET A 149 -26.06 3.51 -0.69
N LYS A 150 -25.51 4.71 -0.82
CA LYS A 150 -25.59 5.55 -2.01
C LYS A 150 -24.20 5.85 -2.54
N LYS A 151 -24.10 6.29 -3.79
CA LYS A 151 -22.83 6.76 -4.34
C LYS A 151 -22.50 8.16 -3.86
N ALA A 152 -21.23 8.40 -3.62
CA ALA A 152 -20.67 9.71 -3.34
C ALA A 152 -19.30 9.84 -4.00
N ILE A 153 -18.96 11.07 -4.39
CA ILE A 153 -17.66 11.46 -4.93
C ILE A 153 -16.96 12.32 -3.89
N VAL A 154 -15.69 12.04 -3.62
CA VAL A 154 -14.85 12.83 -2.71
C VAL A 154 -13.97 13.82 -3.47
N GLU A 155 -13.33 14.74 -2.75
CA GLU A 155 -12.51 15.84 -3.29
C GLU A 155 -11.38 15.40 -4.25
N THR A 156 -10.92 14.16 -4.16
CA THR A 156 -9.94 13.56 -5.06
C THR A 156 -10.54 13.05 -6.39
N GLY A 157 -11.86 13.08 -6.53
CA GLY A 157 -12.62 12.51 -7.65
C GLY A 157 -12.94 11.02 -7.50
N TRP A 158 -12.54 10.37 -6.40
CA TRP A 158 -12.85 8.96 -6.16
C TRP A 158 -14.34 8.76 -5.86
N GLU A 159 -14.98 7.79 -6.53
CA GLU A 159 -16.37 7.38 -6.28
C GLU A 159 -16.40 6.18 -5.32
N LEU A 160 -17.20 6.26 -4.26
CA LEU A 160 -17.41 5.17 -3.31
C LEU A 160 -18.86 5.08 -2.84
N GLN A 161 -19.19 3.96 -2.19
CA GLN A 161 -20.47 3.77 -1.52
C GLN A 161 -20.42 4.25 -0.07
N VAL A 162 -21.34 5.12 0.29
CA VAL A 162 -21.49 5.70 1.63
C VAL A 162 -22.91 5.49 2.17
N PRO A 163 -23.13 5.47 3.49
CA PRO A 163 -24.48 5.39 4.05
C PRO A 163 -25.39 6.53 3.59
N LEU A 164 -26.70 6.27 3.49
CA LEU A 164 -27.68 7.25 2.99
C LEU A 164 -27.68 8.60 3.73
N PHE A 165 -27.26 8.61 4.99
CA PHE A 165 -27.25 9.80 5.84
C PHE A 165 -26.06 10.74 5.58
N ILE A 166 -25.03 10.30 4.85
CA ILE A 166 -23.87 11.14 4.51
C ILE A 166 -24.32 12.22 3.53
N LYS A 167 -23.88 13.46 3.76
CA LYS A 167 -24.22 14.62 2.93
C LYS A 167 -22.97 15.20 2.27
N GLU A 168 -23.19 15.98 1.23
CA GLU A 168 -22.16 16.82 0.64
C GLU A 168 -21.57 17.76 1.71
N GLY A 169 -20.26 17.93 1.68
CA GLY A 169 -19.50 18.70 2.66
C GLY A 169 -19.08 17.94 3.92
N GLU A 170 -19.59 16.71 4.15
CA GLU A 170 -19.11 15.89 5.27
C GLU A 170 -17.73 15.29 4.97
N ILE A 171 -16.90 15.19 6.01
CA ILE A 171 -15.61 14.49 5.95
C ILE A 171 -15.84 13.05 6.36
N ILE A 172 -15.41 12.13 5.50
CA ILE A 172 -15.53 10.70 5.72
C ILE A 172 -14.14 10.06 5.75
N SER A 173 -14.01 9.06 6.61
CA SER A 173 -12.80 8.25 6.68
C SER A 173 -12.95 7.06 5.73
N ILE A 174 -11.95 6.84 4.88
CA ILE A 174 -11.93 5.80 3.84
C ILE A 174 -10.75 4.86 4.10
N ASN A 175 -10.98 3.56 4.01
CA ASN A 175 -9.92 2.57 4.09
C ASN A 175 -9.14 2.53 2.76
N THR A 176 -7.85 2.82 2.81
CA THR A 176 -7.00 2.93 1.61
C THR A 176 -6.67 1.57 0.99
N SER A 177 -6.89 0.46 1.71
CA SER A 177 -6.65 -0.89 1.20
C SER A 177 -7.74 -1.40 0.25
N ASP A 178 -9.00 -0.99 0.48
CA ASP A 178 -10.15 -1.44 -0.31
C ASP A 178 -11.07 -0.32 -0.82
N GLY A 179 -10.74 0.94 -0.50
CA GLY A 179 -11.46 2.13 -0.95
C GLY A 179 -12.84 2.32 -0.32
N LYS A 180 -13.16 1.59 0.76
CA LYS A 180 -14.49 1.63 1.37
C LYS A 180 -14.61 2.64 2.50
N TYR A 181 -15.84 3.12 2.68
CA TYR A 181 -16.23 3.92 3.84
C TYR A 181 -15.91 3.20 5.15
N ALA A 182 -15.12 3.84 6.00
CA ALA A 182 -14.69 3.34 7.31
C ALA A 182 -15.38 4.08 8.48
N GLY A 183 -15.93 5.27 8.25
CA GLY A 183 -16.61 6.06 9.28
C GLY A 183 -16.72 7.55 8.92
N ARG A 184 -17.32 8.32 9.83
CA ARG A 184 -17.18 9.79 9.84
C ARG A 184 -15.90 10.15 10.59
N ALA A 185 -15.19 11.17 10.10
CA ALA A 185 -14.03 11.74 10.77
C ALA A 185 -14.45 12.72 11.89
#